data_AF-A0A496QJ79-F1
#
_entry.id   AF-A0A496QJ79-F1
#
_cell.length_a   1.000
_cell.length_b   1.000
_cell.length_c   1.000
_cell.angle_alpha   90.00
_cell.angle_beta   90.00
_cell.angle_gamma   90.00
#
_symmetry.space_group_name_H-M   'P 1'
#
loop_
_entity.id
_entity.type
_entity.pdbx_description
1 polymer ?
#
loop_
_entity_poly.entity_id
_entity_poly.type
_entity_poly.pdbx_seq_one_letter_code
_entity_poly.pdbx_strand_id
1 'polypeptide(L)'
;MSLLLSEHNCVRLRFFLSLFIIVFLSGTFLLIALDSAQAKPGRAEYTYRQAKSEYDRLAGNSRLRAHRTEWVRVIRKFRKVYLTYPNDKKVAPKALFMMARCYSELYGYSGAGKDLREAIERYQILVERFPESRLADDALDALGDLYKRTGNTGKARDAWEKIVKEYPKRDKGRIAGNKLKTLGPKQRQKTKSLKQTTHYEKE
;
A
#
# COMPACT_ATOMS: atom_id res chain seq x y z
N MET A 1 -2.31 -34.25 -76.58
CA MET A 1 -1.43 -34.27 -75.39
C MET A 1 -1.81 -33.10 -74.47
N SER A 2 -3.06 -33.10 -73.99
CA SER A 2 -3.67 -31.91 -73.35
C SER A 2 -4.64 -32.25 -72.22
N LEU A 3 -4.95 -33.53 -72.00
CA LEU A 3 -5.91 -33.98 -70.97
C LEU A 3 -5.24 -34.40 -69.65
N LEU A 4 -3.95 -34.74 -69.64
CA LEU A 4 -3.24 -35.20 -68.44
C LEU A 4 -2.85 -34.05 -67.48
N LEU A 5 -2.82 -32.80 -67.95
CA LEU A 5 -2.44 -31.64 -67.12
C LEU A 5 -3.59 -31.10 -66.24
N SER A 6 -4.85 -31.53 -66.47
CA SER A 6 -6.03 -31.04 -65.74
C SER A 6 -6.25 -31.78 -64.41
N GLU A 7 -6.12 -33.11 -64.42
CA GLU A 7 -6.30 -33.99 -63.26
C GLU A 7 -5.31 -33.63 -62.12
N HIS A 8 -4.04 -33.42 -62.46
CA HIS A 8 -2.99 -33.11 -61.48
C HIS A 8 -3.17 -31.73 -60.79
N ASN A 9 -3.77 -30.77 -61.48
CA ASN A 9 -4.04 -29.43 -60.93
C ASN A 9 -5.24 -29.43 -59.98
N CYS A 10 -6.27 -30.25 -60.24
CA CYS A 10 -7.45 -30.35 -59.39
C CYS A 10 -7.17 -31.04 -58.05
N VAL A 11 -6.33 -32.10 -58.06
CA VAL A 11 -5.92 -32.81 -56.84
C VAL A 11 -5.00 -31.94 -55.99
N ARG A 12 -4.03 -31.25 -56.58
CA ARG A 12 -3.15 -30.32 -55.85
C ARG A 12 -3.93 -29.19 -55.21
N LEU A 13 -4.87 -28.56 -55.93
CA LEU A 13 -5.67 -27.46 -55.39
C LEU A 13 -6.56 -27.91 -54.21
N ARG A 14 -7.14 -29.12 -54.28
CA ARG A 14 -7.92 -29.71 -53.18
C ARG A 14 -7.07 -30.03 -51.96
N PHE A 15 -5.85 -30.55 -52.14
CA PHE A 15 -4.91 -30.77 -51.05
C PHE A 15 -4.46 -29.46 -50.40
N PHE A 16 -4.13 -28.43 -51.19
CA PHE A 16 -3.72 -27.12 -50.67
C PHE A 16 -4.86 -26.40 -49.94
N LEU A 17 -6.10 -26.45 -50.45
CA LEU A 17 -7.27 -25.90 -49.77
C LEU A 17 -7.57 -26.63 -48.44
N SER A 18 -7.45 -27.95 -48.42
CA SER A 18 -7.69 -28.75 -47.21
C SER A 18 -6.59 -28.55 -46.15
N LEU A 19 -5.33 -28.40 -46.54
CA LEU A 19 -4.21 -28.11 -45.63
C LEU A 19 -4.34 -26.70 -45.03
N PHE A 20 -4.82 -25.72 -45.82
CA PHE A 20 -5.03 -24.35 -45.36
C PHE A 20 -6.17 -24.24 -44.33
N ILE A 21 -7.26 -24.99 -44.50
CA ILE A 21 -8.38 -25.05 -43.54
C ILE A 21 -7.95 -25.69 -42.22
N ILE A 22 -7.10 -26.73 -42.26
CA ILE A 22 -6.58 -27.38 -41.05
C ILE A 22 -5.64 -26.45 -40.28
N VAL A 23 -4.76 -25.70 -40.97
CA VAL A 23 -3.87 -24.71 -40.35
C VAL A 23 -4.63 -23.51 -39.78
N PHE A 24 -5.76 -23.10 -40.39
CA PHE A 24 -6.61 -22.02 -39.88
C PHE A 24 -7.44 -22.45 -38.65
N LEU A 25 -7.90 -23.71 -38.62
CA LEU A 25 -8.60 -24.28 -37.46
C LEU A 25 -7.65 -24.61 -36.30
N SER A 26 -6.40 -25.00 -36.57
CA SER A 26 -5.39 -25.22 -35.52
C SER A 26 -4.73 -23.92 -35.04
N GLY A 27 -4.58 -22.92 -35.91
CA GLY A 27 -3.99 -21.62 -35.57
C GLY A 27 -4.88 -20.73 -34.70
N THR A 28 -6.19 -20.88 -34.81
CA THR A 28 -7.16 -20.16 -33.96
C THR A 28 -7.35 -20.83 -32.59
N PHE A 29 -7.13 -22.14 -32.46
CA PHE A 29 -7.19 -22.84 -31.17
C PHE A 29 -5.99 -22.50 -30.26
N LEU A 30 -4.84 -22.10 -30.82
CA LEU A 30 -3.67 -21.69 -30.03
C LEU A 30 -3.72 -20.21 -29.57
N LEU A 31 -4.66 -19.41 -30.08
CA LEU A 31 -4.83 -18.00 -29.68
C LEU A 31 -5.88 -17.77 -28.59
N ILE A 32 -6.67 -18.78 -28.23
CA ILE A 32 -7.72 -18.66 -27.18
C ILE A 32 -7.21 -19.06 -25.78
N ALA A 33 -6.06 -19.73 -25.68
CA ALA A 33 -5.49 -20.11 -24.38
C ALA A 33 -4.70 -19.00 -23.66
N LEU A 34 -4.66 -17.79 -24.25
CA LEU A 34 -4.13 -16.60 -23.58
C LEU A 34 -5.25 -15.73 -23.00
N ASP A 35 -6.44 -16.27 -22.77
CA ASP A 35 -7.40 -15.61 -21.90
C ASP A 35 -6.87 -15.75 -20.47
N SER A 36 -6.22 -14.68 -20.03
CA SER A 36 -5.48 -14.61 -18.77
C SER A 36 -6.25 -15.30 -17.65
N ALA A 37 -5.63 -16.31 -17.06
CA ALA A 37 -6.03 -16.88 -15.78
C ALA A 37 -5.89 -15.83 -14.67
N GLN A 38 -6.66 -14.75 -14.74
CA GLN A 38 -6.90 -13.86 -13.63
C GLN A 38 -7.79 -14.62 -12.65
N ALA A 39 -7.14 -15.48 -11.86
CA ALA A 39 -7.80 -16.12 -10.73
C ALA A 39 -8.56 -15.05 -9.95
N LYS A 40 -9.88 -15.24 -9.80
CA LYS A 40 -10.73 -14.30 -9.04
C LYS A 40 -10.04 -14.05 -7.69
N PRO A 41 -9.94 -12.79 -7.24
CA PRO A 41 -9.27 -12.48 -5.99
C PRO A 41 -9.90 -13.30 -4.86
N GLY A 42 -9.07 -13.88 -4.00
CA GLY A 42 -9.55 -14.57 -2.80
C GLY A 42 -10.43 -13.65 -1.95
N ARG A 43 -11.31 -14.23 -1.13
CA ARG A 43 -12.34 -13.49 -0.36
C ARG A 43 -11.78 -12.31 0.44
N ALA A 44 -10.58 -12.46 1.02
CA ALA A 44 -9.90 -11.39 1.75
C ALA A 44 -9.55 -10.20 0.86
N GLU A 45 -8.93 -10.45 -0.29
CA GLU A 45 -8.55 -9.44 -1.27
C GLU A 45 -9.79 -8.77 -1.88
N TYR A 46 -10.85 -9.53 -2.15
CA TYR A 46 -12.13 -8.97 -2.60
C TYR A 46 -12.72 -8.00 -1.56
N THR A 47 -12.77 -8.39 -0.29
CA THR A 47 -13.28 -7.54 0.80
C THR A 47 -12.45 -6.27 0.95
N TYR A 48 -11.13 -6.37 0.82
CA TYR A 48 -10.22 -5.22 0.82
C TYR A 48 -10.50 -4.27 -0.35
N ARG A 49 -10.64 -4.80 -1.57
CA ARG A 49 -10.93 -3.98 -2.77
C ARG A 49 -12.23 -3.19 -2.64
N GLN A 50 -13.26 -3.79 -2.04
CA GLN A 50 -14.52 -3.08 -1.73
C GLN A 50 -14.29 -1.90 -0.77
N ALA A 51 -13.53 -2.10 0.30
CA ALA A 51 -13.16 -1.00 1.21
C ALA A 51 -12.31 0.07 0.52
N LYS A 52 -11.39 -0.34 -0.36
CA LYS A 52 -10.54 0.56 -1.13
C LYS A 52 -11.31 1.40 -2.14
N SER A 53 -12.32 0.84 -2.79
CA SER A 53 -13.21 1.59 -3.69
C SER A 53 -13.94 2.73 -2.96
N GLU A 54 -14.39 2.51 -1.72
CA GLU A 54 -15.00 3.57 -0.90
C GLU A 54 -13.99 4.67 -0.52
N TYR A 55 -12.74 4.28 -0.22
CA TYR A 55 -11.67 5.25 -0.03
C TYR A 55 -11.42 6.06 -1.30
N ASP A 56 -11.39 5.44 -2.48
CA ASP A 56 -11.15 6.14 -3.74
C ASP A 56 -12.27 7.13 -4.08
N ARG A 57 -13.52 6.76 -3.81
CA ARG A 57 -14.68 7.66 -3.91
C ARG A 57 -14.54 8.87 -3.00
N LEU A 58 -14.12 8.66 -1.74
CA LEU A 58 -13.87 9.73 -0.77
C LEU A 58 -12.69 10.61 -1.21
N ALA A 59 -11.56 9.99 -1.56
CA ALA A 59 -10.32 10.66 -1.96
C ALA A 59 -10.47 11.45 -3.26
N GLY A 60 -11.37 11.05 -4.17
CA GLY A 60 -11.69 11.78 -5.39
C GLY A 60 -12.61 12.98 -5.20
N ASN A 61 -13.26 13.14 -4.04
CA ASN A 61 -14.28 14.16 -3.84
C ASN A 61 -13.97 15.08 -2.64
N SER A 62 -13.57 16.32 -2.94
CA SER A 62 -13.18 17.31 -1.93
C SER A 62 -14.32 17.67 -0.96
N ARG A 63 -15.58 17.64 -1.40
CA ARG A 63 -16.74 17.91 -0.53
C ARG A 63 -16.92 16.79 0.50
N LEU A 64 -16.79 15.53 0.08
CA LEU A 64 -16.89 14.39 1.00
C LEU A 64 -15.78 14.42 2.06
N ARG A 65 -14.55 14.79 1.66
CA ARG A 65 -13.41 14.86 2.59
C ARG A 65 -13.58 15.91 3.70
N ALA A 66 -14.40 16.94 3.51
CA ALA A 66 -14.68 17.91 4.55
C ALA A 66 -15.51 17.31 5.72
N HIS A 67 -16.18 16.18 5.50
CA HIS A 67 -17.07 15.58 6.50
C HIS A 67 -16.42 14.39 7.21
N ARG A 68 -16.19 14.52 8.52
CA ARG A 68 -15.66 13.46 9.40
C ARG A 68 -16.40 12.13 9.23
N THR A 69 -17.73 12.17 9.09
CA THR A 69 -18.59 10.99 8.95
C THR A 69 -18.18 10.12 7.75
N GLU A 70 -17.74 10.74 6.65
CA GLU A 70 -17.31 9.99 5.47
C GLU A 70 -15.98 9.26 5.71
N TRP A 71 -15.03 9.89 6.40
CA TRP A 71 -13.80 9.22 6.82
C TRP A 71 -14.06 8.05 7.76
N VAL A 72 -14.90 8.25 8.79
CA VAL A 72 -15.25 7.21 9.75
C VAL A 72 -15.94 6.03 9.06
N ARG A 73 -16.76 6.28 8.04
CA ARG A 73 -17.39 5.25 7.22
C ARG A 73 -16.34 4.37 6.53
N VAL A 74 -15.36 4.97 5.87
CA VAL A 74 -14.26 4.27 5.17
C VAL A 74 -13.37 3.51 6.15
N ILE A 75 -12.98 4.14 7.26
CA ILE A 75 -12.19 3.53 8.34
C ILE A 75 -12.87 2.26 8.85
N ARG A 76 -14.19 2.29 9.05
CA ARG A 76 -14.96 1.12 9.50
C ARG A 76 -14.91 -0.03 8.50
N LYS A 77 -14.85 0.24 7.20
CA LYS A 77 -14.71 -0.80 6.17
C LYS A 77 -13.34 -1.49 6.27
N PHE A 78 -12.25 -0.72 6.36
CA PHE A 78 -10.92 -1.31 6.54
C PHE A 78 -10.76 -2.02 7.89
N ARG A 79 -11.35 -1.47 8.96
CA ARG A 79 -11.41 -2.16 10.27
C ARG A 79 -12.08 -3.52 10.15
N LYS A 80 -13.20 -3.61 9.43
CA LYS A 80 -13.86 -4.90 9.18
C LYS A 80 -12.94 -5.86 8.44
N VAL A 81 -12.21 -5.40 7.42
CA VAL A 81 -11.23 -6.23 6.69
C VAL A 81 -10.18 -6.80 7.64
N TYR A 82 -9.56 -5.96 8.45
CA TYR A 82 -8.52 -6.39 9.40
C TYR A 82 -9.07 -7.37 10.46
N LEU A 83 -10.24 -7.09 11.03
CA LEU A 83 -10.84 -7.98 12.04
C LEU A 83 -11.30 -9.32 11.47
N THR A 84 -11.64 -9.38 10.18
CA THR A 84 -12.04 -10.63 9.51
C THR A 84 -10.82 -11.46 9.13
N TYR A 85 -9.71 -10.82 8.75
CA TYR A 85 -8.50 -11.49 8.27
C TYR A 85 -7.24 -11.01 9.02
N PRO A 86 -7.17 -11.13 10.35
CA PRO A 86 -6.14 -10.46 11.16
C PRO A 86 -4.72 -11.03 10.98
N ASN A 87 -4.60 -12.23 10.41
CA ASN A 87 -3.33 -12.93 10.19
C ASN A 87 -3.01 -13.12 8.70
N ASP A 88 -3.84 -12.59 7.79
CA ASP A 88 -3.55 -12.64 6.36
C ASP A 88 -2.37 -11.72 6.04
N LYS A 89 -1.23 -12.32 5.71
CA LYS A 89 0.04 -11.60 5.46
C LYS A 89 -0.02 -10.63 4.26
N LYS A 90 -1.01 -10.75 3.38
CA LYS A 90 -1.19 -9.90 2.20
C LYS A 90 -2.19 -8.78 2.46
N VAL A 91 -3.31 -9.08 3.13
CA VAL A 91 -4.45 -8.16 3.27
C VAL A 91 -4.43 -7.39 4.59
N ALA A 92 -4.06 -8.03 5.71
CA ALA A 92 -4.01 -7.37 7.02
C ALA A 92 -3.11 -6.12 7.05
N PRO A 93 -1.86 -6.15 6.53
CA PRO A 93 -1.04 -4.94 6.50
C PRO A 93 -1.63 -3.85 5.58
N LYS A 94 -2.27 -4.20 4.46
CA LYS A 94 -2.96 -3.22 3.60
C LYS A 94 -4.09 -2.52 4.36
N ALA A 95 -4.90 -3.29 5.10
CA ALA A 95 -6.00 -2.74 5.88
C ALA A 95 -5.50 -1.80 6.99
N LEU A 96 -4.46 -2.20 7.75
CA LEU A 96 -3.85 -1.35 8.77
C LEU A 96 -3.28 -0.06 8.19
N PHE A 97 -2.54 -0.16 7.08
CA PHE A 97 -1.96 0.98 6.39
C PHE A 97 -3.05 1.97 5.96
N MET A 98 -4.12 1.46 5.33
CA MET A 98 -5.22 2.30 4.87
C MET A 98 -6.01 2.91 6.03
N MET A 99 -6.20 2.21 7.15
CA MET A 99 -6.78 2.79 8.37
C MET A 99 -5.92 3.95 8.87
N ALA A 100 -4.62 3.72 9.04
CA ALA A 100 -3.67 4.73 9.51
C ALA A 100 -3.67 5.97 8.60
N ARG A 101 -3.65 5.76 7.28
CA ARG A 101 -3.75 6.82 6.27
C ARG A 101 -5.06 7.61 6.38
N CYS A 102 -6.20 6.93 6.49
CA CYS A 102 -7.49 7.59 6.64
C CYS A 102 -7.54 8.45 7.92
N TYR A 103 -7.02 7.95 9.03
CA TYR A 103 -6.92 8.74 10.27
C TYR A 103 -5.96 9.93 10.13
N SER A 104 -4.82 9.76 9.46
CA SER A 104 -3.86 10.83 9.21
C SER A 104 -4.44 11.92 8.29
N GLU A 105 -5.19 11.55 7.26
CA GLU A 105 -5.87 12.49 6.38
C GLU A 105 -7.00 13.20 7.13
N LEU A 106 -7.84 12.45 7.86
CA LEU A 106 -8.88 13.02 8.72
C LEU A 106 -8.32 14.00 9.75
N TYR A 107 -7.18 13.70 10.37
CA TYR A 107 -6.50 14.63 11.27
C TYR A 107 -6.17 15.96 10.59
N GLY A 108 -5.79 15.94 9.31
CA GLY A 108 -5.56 17.15 8.52
C GLY A 108 -6.82 18.01 8.33
N TYR A 109 -8.00 17.39 8.31
CA TYR A 109 -9.29 18.09 8.20
C TYR A 109 -9.89 18.48 9.57
N SER A 110 -9.72 17.63 10.59
CA SER A 110 -10.36 17.78 11.89
C SER A 110 -9.52 18.54 12.91
N GLY A 111 -8.20 18.52 12.77
CA GLY A 111 -7.24 18.97 13.79
C GLY A 111 -7.26 18.14 15.08
N ALA A 112 -8.07 17.09 15.17
CA ALA A 112 -8.31 16.39 16.42
C ALA A 112 -7.16 15.44 16.75
N GLY A 113 -6.49 15.67 17.89
CA GLY A 113 -5.36 14.84 18.34
C GLY A 113 -5.70 13.36 18.54
N LYS A 114 -6.98 13.01 18.71
CA LYS A 114 -7.45 11.62 18.74
C LYS A 114 -7.19 10.91 17.39
N ASP A 115 -7.46 11.58 16.27
CA ASP A 115 -7.25 10.99 14.94
C ASP A 115 -5.76 10.79 14.66
N LEU A 116 -4.93 11.74 15.10
CA LEU A 116 -3.48 11.62 15.04
C LEU A 116 -2.99 10.38 15.81
N ARG A 117 -3.46 10.16 17.04
CA ARG A 117 -3.08 8.98 17.84
C ARG A 117 -3.49 7.68 17.16
N GLU A 118 -4.71 7.61 16.64
CA GLU A 118 -5.21 6.43 15.90
C GLU A 118 -4.39 6.16 14.63
N ALA A 119 -3.96 7.20 13.90
CA ALA A 119 -3.08 7.03 12.75
C ALA A 119 -1.75 6.40 13.14
N ILE A 120 -1.12 6.96 14.18
CA ILE A 120 0.17 6.49 14.71
C ILE A 120 0.07 5.04 15.16
N GLU A 121 -0.94 4.72 15.97
CA GLU A 121 -1.13 3.36 16.52
C GLU A 121 -1.26 2.32 15.40
N ARG A 122 -2.04 2.62 14.35
CA ARG A 122 -2.25 1.66 13.25
C ARG A 122 -1.00 1.44 12.40
N TYR A 123 -0.19 2.47 12.17
CA TYR A 123 1.11 2.28 11.54
C TYR A 123 2.06 1.47 12.43
N GLN A 124 2.08 1.74 13.75
CA GLN A 124 2.92 0.98 14.69
C GLN A 124 2.54 -0.50 14.72
N ILE A 125 1.26 -0.83 14.80
CA ILE A 125 0.76 -2.21 14.75
C ILE A 125 1.18 -2.89 13.44
N LEU A 126 1.17 -2.18 12.31
CA LEU A 126 1.61 -2.73 11.02
C LEU A 126 3.09 -3.12 11.08
N VAL A 127 3.95 -2.21 11.52
CA VAL A 127 5.41 -2.44 11.62
C VAL A 127 5.73 -3.59 12.58
N GLU A 128 5.00 -3.67 13.69
CA GLU A 128 5.22 -4.70 14.72
C GLU A 128 4.73 -6.08 14.26
N ARG A 129 3.53 -6.17 13.70
CA ARG A 129 2.91 -7.46 13.34
C ARG A 129 3.30 -7.97 11.97
N PHE A 130 3.70 -7.08 11.06
CA PHE A 130 4.00 -7.42 9.67
C PHE A 130 5.32 -6.80 9.18
N PRO A 131 6.45 -6.99 9.89
CA PRO A 131 7.73 -6.38 9.53
C PRO A 131 8.22 -6.79 8.13
N GLU A 132 7.92 -8.01 7.70
CA GLU A 132 8.28 -8.51 6.37
C GLU A 132 7.47 -7.87 5.23
N SER A 133 6.33 -7.25 5.53
CA SER A 133 5.49 -6.59 4.52
C SER A 133 6.23 -5.42 3.90
N ARG A 134 6.10 -5.23 2.58
CA ARG A 134 6.56 -4.00 1.90
C ARG A 134 5.91 -2.72 2.47
N LEU A 135 4.77 -2.85 3.14
CA LEU A 135 4.11 -1.72 3.78
C LEU A 135 4.74 -1.34 5.13
N ALA A 136 5.66 -2.14 5.68
CA ALA A 136 6.31 -1.83 6.96
C ALA A 136 7.21 -0.60 6.85
N ASP A 137 8.02 -0.52 5.80
CA ASP A 137 8.86 0.65 5.54
C ASP A 137 8.04 1.85 5.03
N ASP A 138 6.96 1.62 4.28
CA ASP A 138 5.97 2.67 3.97
C ASP A 138 5.33 3.26 5.23
N ALA A 139 4.96 2.41 6.19
CA ALA A 139 4.35 2.83 7.46
C ALA A 139 5.34 3.61 8.34
N LEU A 140 6.60 3.19 8.39
CA LEU A 140 7.65 3.94 9.08
C LEU A 140 7.91 5.30 8.43
N ASP A 141 7.89 5.37 7.10
CA ASP A 141 8.09 6.63 6.37
C ASP A 141 6.96 7.61 6.67
N ALA A 142 5.72 7.12 6.67
CA ALA A 142 4.53 7.88 7.03
C ALA A 142 4.52 8.31 8.51
N LEU A 143 4.95 7.44 9.43
CA LEU A 143 5.14 7.80 10.84
C LEU A 143 6.15 8.93 10.99
N GLY A 144 7.29 8.83 10.30
CA GLY A 144 8.32 9.86 10.35
C GLY A 144 7.81 11.22 9.86
N ASP A 145 7.09 11.23 8.74
CA ASP A 145 6.47 12.45 8.21
C ASP A 145 5.43 13.02 9.17
N LEU A 146 4.58 12.16 9.74
CA LEU A 146 3.54 12.57 10.68
C LEU A 146 4.15 13.17 11.96
N TYR A 147 5.18 12.53 12.52
CA TYR A 147 5.89 13.05 13.69
C TYR A 147 6.59 14.37 13.40
N LYS A 148 7.24 14.51 12.25
CA LYS A 148 7.89 15.77 11.85
C LYS A 148 6.85 16.89 11.73
N ARG A 149 5.72 16.61 11.07
CA ARG A 149 4.62 17.57 10.91
C ARG A 149 4.05 18.05 12.26
N THR A 150 4.05 17.18 13.27
CA THR A 150 3.57 17.51 14.62
C THR A 150 4.70 18.00 15.55
N GLY A 151 5.86 18.39 15.02
CA GLY A 151 6.98 18.93 15.79
C GLY A 151 7.77 17.89 16.60
N ASN A 152 7.45 16.60 16.50
CA ASN A 152 8.17 15.53 17.19
C ASN A 152 9.35 15.03 16.36
N THR A 153 10.32 15.91 16.15
CA THR A 153 11.51 15.66 15.32
C THR A 153 12.34 14.46 15.80
N GLY A 154 12.37 14.19 17.11
CA GLY A 154 13.03 13.02 17.67
C GLY A 154 12.41 11.72 17.17
N LYS A 155 11.09 11.55 17.33
CA LYS A 155 10.39 10.36 16.83
C LYS A 155 10.41 10.26 15.31
N ALA A 156 10.40 11.39 14.61
CA ALA A 156 10.55 11.39 13.15
C ALA A 156 11.88 10.77 12.71
N ARG A 157 12.97 11.20 13.36
CA ARG A 157 14.30 10.63 13.17
C ARG A 157 14.32 9.14 13.49
N ASP A 158 13.82 8.74 14.65
CA ASP A 158 13.86 7.34 15.09
C ASP A 158 13.14 6.42 14.08
N ALA A 159 12.01 6.88 13.51
CA ALA A 159 11.29 6.14 12.47
C ALA A 159 12.12 5.97 11.18
N TRP A 160 12.75 7.05 10.68
CA TRP A 160 13.58 6.99 9.47
C TRP A 160 14.90 6.23 9.67
N GLU A 161 15.52 6.35 10.85
CA GLU A 161 16.72 5.57 11.21
C GLU A 161 16.39 4.07 11.23
N LYS A 162 15.21 3.69 11.71
CA LYS A 162 14.74 2.30 11.65
C LYS A 162 14.63 1.80 10.21
N ILE A 163 14.17 2.62 9.26
CA ILE A 163 14.12 2.25 7.83
C ILE A 163 15.52 2.00 7.28
N VAL A 164 16.46 2.91 7.52
CA VAL A 164 17.84 2.77 7.02
C VAL A 164 18.52 1.54 7.61
N LYS A 165 18.22 1.20 8.87
CA LYS A 165 18.78 0.03 9.56
C LYS A 165 18.17 -1.29 9.11
N GLU A 166 16.84 -1.39 9.07
CA GLU A 166 16.12 -2.65 8.90
C GLU A 166 15.69 -2.90 7.45
N TYR A 167 15.49 -1.83 6.65
CA TYR A 167 15.00 -1.89 5.28
C TYR A 167 15.88 -1.16 4.26
N PRO A 168 17.24 -1.26 4.33
CA PRO A 168 18.15 -0.40 3.55
C PRO A 168 18.00 -0.52 2.04
N LYS A 169 17.64 -1.71 1.54
CA LYS A 169 17.53 -2.01 0.11
C LYS A 169 16.11 -1.78 -0.46
N ARG A 170 15.14 -1.42 0.38
CA ARG A 170 13.77 -1.12 -0.07
C ARG A 170 13.66 0.32 -0.56
N ASP A 171 12.57 0.65 -1.23
CA ASP A 171 12.35 1.96 -1.85
C ASP A 171 12.39 3.10 -0.82
N LYS A 172 11.95 2.83 0.41
CA LYS A 172 12.02 3.82 1.50
C LYS A 172 13.39 3.98 2.13
N GLY A 173 14.33 3.04 1.96
CA GLY A 173 15.70 3.14 2.50
C GLY A 173 16.42 4.40 2.04
N ARG A 174 16.42 4.64 0.73
CA ARG A 174 17.02 5.85 0.14
C ARG A 174 16.28 7.12 0.56
N ILE A 175 14.95 7.09 0.61
CA ILE A 175 14.11 8.23 0.97
C ILE A 175 14.38 8.64 2.43
N ALA A 176 14.38 7.68 3.35
CA ALA A 176 14.65 7.89 4.76
C ALA A 176 16.06 8.47 4.98
N GLY A 177 17.07 7.93 4.29
CA GLY A 177 18.44 8.47 4.32
C GLY A 177 18.51 9.93 3.90
N ASN A 178 17.78 10.32 2.84
CA ASN A 178 17.71 11.71 2.42
C ASN A 178 16.98 12.60 3.44
N LYS A 179 15.85 12.13 4.00
CA LYS A 179 15.11 12.85 5.05
C LYS A 179 15.97 13.10 6.28
N LEU A 180 16.77 12.12 6.70
CA LEU A 180 17.72 12.23 7.81
C LEU A 180 18.83 13.25 7.53
N LYS A 181 19.39 13.27 6.32
CA LYS A 181 20.37 14.29 5.90
C LYS A 181 19.76 15.69 5.97
N THR A 182 18.56 15.89 5.44
CA THR A 182 17.83 17.16 5.51
C THR A 182 17.50 17.55 6.97
N LEU A 183 17.23 16.58 7.83
CA LEU A 183 16.96 16.82 9.25
C LEU A 183 18.21 17.25 10.05
N GLY A 184 19.41 17.02 9.50
CA GLY A 184 20.68 17.30 10.16
C GLY A 184 21.03 16.28 11.25
N PRO A 185 22.03 16.56 12.10
CA PRO A 185 22.44 15.66 13.19
C PRO A 185 21.41 15.61 14.33
N LYS A 186 21.43 14.51 15.09
CA LYS A 186 20.64 14.40 16.33
C LYS A 186 21.19 15.43 17.32
N GLN A 187 20.41 16.47 17.60
CA GLN A 187 20.82 17.46 18.60
C GLN A 187 20.96 16.75 19.95
N ARG A 188 22.14 16.87 20.59
CA ARG A 188 22.28 16.48 21.99
C ARG A 188 21.29 17.31 22.77
N GLN A 189 20.27 16.68 23.36
CA GLN A 189 19.42 17.36 24.33
C GLN A 189 20.36 17.90 25.41
N LYS A 190 20.54 19.21 25.50
CA LYS A 190 21.12 19.82 26.70
C LYS A 190 20.15 19.47 27.81
N THR A 191 20.49 18.45 28.58
CA THR A 191 19.80 18.07 29.80
C THR A 191 19.71 19.35 30.62
N LYS A 192 18.51 19.93 30.72
CA LYS A 192 18.23 20.95 31.72
C LYS A 192 18.35 20.20 33.04
N SER A 193 19.54 20.20 33.63
CA SER A 193 19.74 19.78 35.00
C SER A 193 18.82 20.67 35.82
N LEU A 194 17.69 20.11 36.25
CA LEU A 194 16.89 20.70 37.30
C LEU A 194 17.82 20.70 38.52
N LYS A 195 18.52 21.82 38.75
CA LYS A 195 19.16 22.06 40.03
C LYS A 195 18.02 21.97 41.04
N GLN A 196 18.00 20.89 41.82
CA GLN A 196 17.36 20.87 43.11
C GLN A 196 17.99 22.01 43.91
N THR A 197 17.37 23.18 43.87
CA THR A 197 17.50 24.14 44.96
C THR A 197 16.57 23.63 46.04
N THR A 198 17.11 22.74 46.86
CA THR A 198 16.80 22.69 48.28
C THR A 198 16.93 24.11 48.83
N HIS A 199 15.83 24.75 49.18
CA HIS A 199 15.85 25.86 50.11
C HIS A 199 14.71 25.67 51.11
N TYR A 200 15.13 25.57 52.37
CA TYR A 200 14.35 25.58 53.59
C TYR A 200 13.65 26.93 53.78
N GLU A 201 12.45 26.93 54.33
CA GLU A 201 11.86 27.94 55.24
C GLU A 201 10.53 27.29 55.68
N LYS A 202 10.34 26.79 56.91
CA LYS A 202 10.36 27.50 58.21
C LYS A 202 9.81 28.91 58.05
N GLU A 203 8.49 29.04 58.18
CA GLU A 203 7.81 29.57 59.37
C GLU A 203 6.34 29.09 59.38
#